data_AF-A0A429G7Q7-F1
#
_entry.id   AF-A0A429G7Q7-F1
#
_cell.length_a   1.000
_cell.length_b   1.000
_cell.length_c   1.000
_cell.angle_alpha   90.00
_cell.angle_beta   90.00
_cell.angle_gamma   90.00
#
_symmetry.space_group_name_H-M   'P 1'
#
loop_
_entity.id
_entity.type
_entity.pdbx_description
1 polymer ?
#
loop_
_entity_poly.entity_id
_entity_poly.type
_entity_poly.pdbx_seq_one_letter_code
_entity_poly.pdbx_strand_id
1 'polypeptide(L)'
;MTFESQPYERVLTMIVTSRSRDPTCSRVPDTLPPRTLTPNAIQHLSVQDTSAFSAVTVFRGTKRTIVHNDMHSHQRQANDICHEAVHGLLMHPATPAIDARGCRIWNEDLENEAKWLAGVLLVPEQAAVRIVRLGSHWKTLRNSTESASNSCAGAST
;
A
#
# COMPACT_ATOMS: atom_id res chain seq x y z
N MET A 1 23.14 6.79 -37.10
CA MET A 1 22.13 6.17 -36.22
C MET A 1 21.96 7.07 -35.01
N THR A 2 20.97 7.97 -35.07
CA THR A 2 20.59 8.84 -33.95
C THR A 2 19.78 8.00 -32.97
N PHE A 3 20.35 7.76 -31.78
CA PHE A 3 19.63 7.15 -30.67
C PHE A 3 18.78 8.26 -30.05
N GLU A 4 17.53 8.33 -30.45
CA GLU A 4 16.56 9.30 -29.94
C GLU A 4 16.17 8.87 -28.51
N SER A 5 16.80 9.51 -27.53
CA SER A 5 16.53 9.32 -26.12
C SER A 5 15.14 9.87 -25.79
N GLN A 6 14.14 9.01 -25.79
CA GLN A 6 12.80 9.34 -25.30
C GLN A 6 12.88 9.59 -23.77
N PRO A 7 12.29 10.68 -23.24
CA PRO A 7 12.35 10.98 -21.83
C PRO A 7 11.49 9.99 -21.06
N TYR A 8 12.13 9.27 -20.14
CA TYR A 8 11.45 8.49 -19.11
C TYR A 8 10.70 9.46 -18.17
N GLU A 9 9.44 9.78 -18.45
CA GLU A 9 8.60 10.46 -17.46
C GLU A 9 8.34 9.49 -16.29
N ARG A 10 9.12 9.64 -15.23
CA ARG A 10 8.91 8.97 -13.94
C ARG A 10 7.63 9.51 -13.32
N VAL A 11 6.52 8.84 -13.57
CA VAL A 11 5.26 9.13 -12.88
C VAL A 11 5.04 8.05 -11.82
N LEU A 12 5.69 8.23 -10.67
CA LEU A 12 5.24 7.64 -9.42
C LEU A 12 4.10 8.54 -8.94
N THR A 13 2.85 8.07 -8.97
CA THR A 13 1.75 8.91 -8.45
C THR A 13 0.76 8.13 -7.62
N MET A 14 0.95 8.36 -6.32
CA MET A 14 -0.04 8.71 -5.32
C MET A 14 -0.95 7.57 -4.83
N ILE A 15 -0.69 7.25 -3.56
CA ILE A 15 -1.52 6.43 -2.68
C ILE A 15 -2.87 7.13 -2.57
N VAL A 16 -3.94 6.50 -3.04
CA VAL A 16 -5.30 6.95 -2.72
C VAL A 16 -5.65 6.28 -1.40
N THR A 17 -5.47 7.02 -0.30
CA THR A 17 -6.08 6.62 0.97
C THR A 17 -7.58 6.86 0.84
N SER A 18 -8.41 5.83 1.05
CA SER A 18 -9.86 6.01 1.15
C SER A 18 -10.22 6.69 2.47
N ARG A 19 -9.80 7.95 2.70
CA ARG A 19 -10.27 8.70 3.86
C ARG A 19 -11.65 9.29 3.57
N SER A 20 -12.67 8.66 4.14
CA SER A 20 -13.84 9.39 4.64
C SER A 20 -13.52 9.93 6.03
N ARG A 21 -12.92 11.14 6.12
CA ARG A 21 -12.85 11.91 7.40
C ARG A 21 -12.42 13.39 7.28
N ASP A 22 -12.71 14.08 6.18
CA ASP A 22 -12.54 15.54 6.07
C ASP A 22 -13.68 16.17 5.24
N PRO A 23 -14.57 17.00 5.82
CA PRO A 23 -15.66 17.65 5.11
C PRO A 23 -15.23 18.84 4.22
N THR A 24 -13.94 19.19 4.14
CA THR A 24 -13.47 20.40 3.43
C THR A 24 -12.57 20.13 2.22
N CYS A 25 -12.23 18.89 1.91
CA CYS A 25 -11.36 18.55 0.78
C CYS A 25 -12.11 18.69 -0.57
N SER A 26 -12.17 19.92 -1.07
CA SER A 26 -12.69 20.27 -2.38
C SER A 26 -11.61 20.07 -3.45
N ARG A 27 -12.03 19.39 -4.53
CA ARG A 27 -11.65 19.64 -5.93
C ARG A 27 -10.62 18.68 -6.55
N VAL A 28 -11.13 17.53 -7.02
CA VAL A 28 -10.75 16.97 -8.33
C VAL A 28 -11.94 17.20 -9.26
N PRO A 29 -11.76 17.75 -10.49
CA PRO A 29 -12.88 17.94 -11.41
C PRO A 29 -13.46 16.60 -11.87
N ASP A 30 -14.71 16.37 -11.49
CA ASP A 30 -15.54 15.21 -11.81
C ASP A 30 -16.03 15.26 -13.26
N THR A 31 -15.45 14.46 -14.14
CA THR A 31 -16.15 14.01 -15.36
C THR A 31 -16.25 12.49 -15.45
N LEU A 32 -16.03 11.80 -14.32
CA LEU A 32 -16.33 10.38 -14.15
C LEU A 32 -17.43 10.28 -13.10
N PRO A 33 -18.48 9.47 -13.30
CA PRO A 33 -19.48 9.24 -12.25
C PRO A 33 -18.76 8.83 -10.97
N PRO A 34 -19.20 9.30 -9.79
CA PRO A 34 -18.58 8.91 -8.53
C PRO A 34 -18.57 7.39 -8.48
N ARG A 35 -17.36 6.80 -8.41
CA ARG A 35 -17.20 5.35 -8.19
C ARG A 35 -17.57 5.07 -6.74
N THR A 36 -18.85 5.14 -6.43
CA THR A 36 -19.37 4.80 -5.13
C THR A 36 -19.28 3.29 -4.98
N LEU A 37 -18.29 2.85 -4.19
CA LEU A 37 -18.39 1.54 -3.54
C LEU A 37 -19.73 1.53 -2.81
N THR A 38 -20.48 0.43 -2.94
CA THR A 38 -21.75 0.32 -2.21
C THR A 38 -21.44 0.39 -0.71
N PRO A 39 -22.27 1.09 0.10
CA PRO A 39 -22.05 1.16 1.54
C PRO A 39 -21.87 -0.23 2.19
N ASN A 40 -22.56 -1.25 1.65
CA ASN A 40 -22.44 -2.64 2.08
C ASN A 40 -21.04 -3.23 1.83
N ALA A 41 -20.42 -2.96 0.69
CA ALA A 41 -19.07 -3.47 0.40
C ALA A 41 -18.03 -2.83 1.31
N ILE A 42 -18.13 -1.52 1.56
CA ILE A 42 -17.25 -0.81 2.51
C ILE A 42 -17.45 -1.40 3.90
N GLN A 43 -18.68 -1.51 4.39
CA GLN A 43 -18.98 -2.07 5.71
C GLN A 43 -18.43 -3.50 5.87
N HIS A 44 -18.56 -4.33 4.84
CA HIS A 44 -18.03 -5.69 4.87
C HIS A 44 -16.51 -5.69 5.01
N LEU A 45 -15.80 -4.95 4.17
CA LEU A 45 -14.32 -4.93 4.16
C LEU A 45 -13.70 -4.09 5.29
N SER A 46 -14.49 -3.26 5.97
CA SER A 46 -14.02 -2.41 7.08
C SER A 46 -14.37 -2.96 8.46
N VAL A 47 -15.44 -3.76 8.58
CA VAL A 47 -15.97 -4.20 9.89
C VAL A 47 -16.16 -5.72 9.97
N GLN A 48 -16.75 -6.34 8.95
CA GLN A 48 -17.17 -7.74 9.03
C GLN A 48 -16.02 -8.71 8.72
N ASP A 49 -15.28 -8.43 7.65
CA ASP A 49 -14.13 -9.19 7.21
C ASP A 49 -13.06 -8.25 6.67
N THR A 50 -12.31 -7.66 7.60
CA THR A 50 -11.18 -6.79 7.27
C THR A 50 -10.05 -7.54 6.56
N SER A 51 -9.99 -8.86 6.70
CA SER A 51 -8.95 -9.70 6.12
C SER A 51 -9.19 -10.05 4.65
N ALA A 52 -10.44 -9.97 4.17
CA ALA A 52 -10.82 -10.26 2.79
C ALA A 52 -10.11 -9.38 1.75
N PHE A 53 -9.69 -8.18 2.13
CA PHE A 53 -8.98 -7.24 1.26
C PHE A 53 -7.88 -6.50 2.02
N SER A 54 -6.65 -6.55 1.49
CA SER A 54 -5.49 -5.85 2.08
C SER A 54 -5.08 -4.66 1.23
N ALA A 55 -4.61 -4.91 0.02
CA ALA A 55 -4.32 -3.86 -0.95
C ALA A 55 -4.34 -4.42 -2.38
N VAL A 56 -4.35 -3.51 -3.37
CA VAL A 56 -4.20 -3.83 -4.78
C VAL A 56 -3.65 -2.64 -5.56
N THR A 57 -2.80 -2.92 -6.54
CA THR A 57 -2.34 -1.95 -7.54
C THR A 57 -3.25 -1.96 -8.76
N VAL A 58 -3.87 -0.82 -9.06
CA VAL A 58 -4.68 -0.61 -10.25
C VAL A 58 -3.86 0.11 -11.31
N PHE A 59 -3.79 -0.48 -12.50
CA PHE A 59 -3.05 0.05 -13.64
C PHE A 59 -3.98 0.82 -14.57
N ARG A 60 -3.63 2.07 -14.90
CA ARG A 60 -4.32 2.90 -15.90
C ARG A 60 -3.30 3.57 -16.82
N GLY A 61 -2.96 2.90 -17.91
CA GLY A 61 -1.88 3.33 -18.79
C GLY A 61 -0.55 3.34 -18.03
N THR A 62 0.12 4.49 -17.99
CA THR A 62 1.36 4.68 -17.21
C THR A 62 1.13 4.97 -15.73
N LYS A 63 -0.12 5.23 -15.32
CA LYS A 63 -0.46 5.53 -13.93
C LYS A 63 -0.68 4.23 -13.15
N ARG A 64 -0.19 4.22 -11.92
CA ARG A 64 -0.36 3.13 -10.95
C ARG A 64 -0.97 3.70 -9.69
N THR A 65 -2.10 3.15 -9.26
CA THR A 65 -2.81 3.59 -8.06
C THR A 65 -2.89 2.44 -7.07
N ILE A 66 -2.36 2.65 -5.87
CA ILE A 66 -2.44 1.68 -4.78
C ILE A 66 -3.68 1.98 -3.95
N VAL A 67 -4.56 0.99 -3.82
CA VAL A 67 -5.71 1.01 -2.92
C VAL A 67 -5.39 0.04 -1.78
N HIS A 68 -5.54 0.46 -0.53
CA HIS A 68 -5.29 -0.38 0.65
C HIS A 68 -6.41 -0.23 1.68
N ASN A 69 -6.56 -1.23 2.54
CA ASN A 69 -7.51 -1.23 3.64
C ASN A 69 -6.95 -0.41 4.82
N ASP A 70 -7.54 0.75 5.07
CA ASP A 70 -7.13 1.65 6.14
C ASP A 70 -7.59 1.19 7.54
N MET A 71 -8.37 0.12 7.62
CA MET A 71 -8.74 -0.53 8.88
C MET A 71 -7.66 -1.48 9.43
N HIS A 72 -6.62 -1.77 8.63
CA HIS A 72 -5.45 -2.51 9.11
C HIS A 72 -4.59 -1.69 10.07
N SER A 73 -3.75 -2.33 10.88
CA SER A 73 -2.77 -1.61 11.71
C SER A 73 -1.79 -0.82 10.84
N HIS A 74 -1.21 0.26 11.36
CA HIS A 74 -0.24 1.07 10.61
C HIS A 74 0.94 0.24 10.06
N GLN A 75 1.41 -0.75 10.82
CA GLN A 75 2.48 -1.65 10.38
C GLN A 75 2.02 -2.52 9.21
N ARG A 76 0.77 -3.00 9.24
CA ARG A 76 0.20 -3.81 8.17
C ARG A 76 -0.07 -2.97 6.92
N GLN A 77 -0.61 -1.76 7.07
CA GLN A 77 -0.79 -0.81 5.96
C GLN A 77 0.55 -0.48 5.29
N ALA A 78 1.60 -0.22 6.07
CA ALA A 78 2.93 0.04 5.53
C ALA A 78 3.44 -1.14 4.69
N ASN A 79 3.28 -2.37 5.19
CA ASN A 79 3.65 -3.58 4.46
C ASN A 79 2.82 -3.76 3.18
N ASP A 80 1.49 -3.65 3.29
CA ASP A 80 0.57 -3.79 2.16
C ASP A 80 0.90 -2.76 1.05
N ILE A 81 1.18 -1.49 1.41
CA ILE A 81 1.60 -0.45 0.45
C ILE A 81 2.95 -0.78 -0.18
N CYS A 82 3.93 -1.24 0.60
CA CYS A 82 5.23 -1.65 0.07
C CYS A 82 5.12 -2.84 -0.88
N HIS A 83 4.30 -3.84 -0.56
CA HIS A 83 4.01 -5.00 -1.42
C HIS A 83 3.48 -4.55 -2.78
N GLU A 84 2.46 -3.71 -2.78
CA GLU A 84 1.88 -3.15 -4.01
C GLU A 84 2.84 -2.25 -4.79
N ALA A 85 3.64 -1.45 -4.09
CA ALA A 85 4.67 -0.63 -4.72
C ALA A 85 5.72 -1.47 -5.44
N VAL A 86 6.07 -2.65 -4.90
CA VAL A 86 7.02 -3.56 -5.54
C VAL A 86 6.44 -4.15 -6.83
N HIS A 87 5.17 -4.54 -6.86
CA HIS A 87 4.54 -4.97 -8.13
C HIS A 87 4.69 -3.90 -9.22
N GLY A 88 4.53 -2.63 -8.86
CA GLY A 88 4.76 -1.51 -9.76
C GLY A 88 6.23 -1.33 -10.16
N LEU A 89 7.16 -1.47 -9.21
CA LEU A 89 8.61 -1.27 -9.39
C LEU A 89 9.24 -2.37 -10.26
N LEU A 90 8.89 -3.63 -10.02
CA LEU A 90 9.35 -4.79 -10.79
C LEU A 90 8.56 -4.99 -12.09
N MET A 91 7.59 -4.12 -12.36
CA MET A 91 6.72 -4.16 -13.55
C MET A 91 6.01 -5.52 -13.69
N HIS A 92 5.54 -6.09 -12.58
CA HIS A 92 4.72 -7.29 -12.61
C HIS A 92 3.48 -7.04 -13.47
N PRO A 93 3.08 -8.02 -14.32
CA PRO A 93 1.93 -7.86 -15.18
C PRO A 93 0.66 -7.65 -14.35
N ALA A 94 -0.22 -6.75 -14.81
CA ALA A 94 -1.53 -6.60 -14.23
C ALA A 94 -2.38 -7.83 -14.55
N THR A 95 -2.64 -8.68 -13.57
CA THR A 95 -3.52 -9.84 -13.71
C THR A 95 -4.91 -9.54 -13.16
N PRO A 96 -5.98 -10.08 -13.76
CA PRO A 96 -7.30 -10.04 -13.14
C PRO A 96 -7.23 -10.67 -11.74
N ALA A 97 -7.87 -10.05 -10.75
CA ALA A 97 -7.88 -10.60 -9.39
C ALA A 97 -8.59 -11.96 -9.31
N ILE A 98 -9.56 -12.19 -10.21
CA ILE A 98 -10.44 -13.35 -10.24
C ILE A 98 -10.56 -13.84 -11.69
N ASP A 99 -10.54 -15.15 -11.91
CA ASP A 99 -10.78 -15.79 -13.21
C ASP A 99 -12.28 -15.90 -13.52
N ALA A 100 -12.62 -16.40 -14.71
CA ALA A 100 -14.00 -16.58 -15.14
C ALA A 100 -14.83 -17.55 -14.27
N ARG A 101 -14.18 -18.32 -13.38
CA ARG A 101 -14.80 -19.30 -12.48
C ARG A 101 -14.88 -18.78 -11.04
N GLY A 102 -14.46 -17.54 -10.78
CA GLY A 102 -14.43 -17.01 -9.41
C GLY A 102 -13.16 -17.38 -8.63
N CYS A 103 -12.16 -18.03 -9.26
CA CYS A 103 -10.92 -18.41 -8.59
C CYS A 103 -9.90 -17.27 -8.67
N ARG A 104 -9.13 -17.06 -7.60
CA ARG A 104 -8.05 -16.07 -7.60
C ARG A 104 -6.98 -16.48 -8.60
N ILE A 105 -6.60 -15.56 -9.48
CA ILE A 105 -5.41 -15.74 -10.33
C ILE A 105 -4.21 -15.30 -9.48
N TRP A 106 -3.34 -16.25 -9.16
CA TRP A 106 -2.19 -16.07 -8.27
C TRP A 106 -0.95 -16.62 -8.96
N ASN A 107 0.13 -15.82 -9.02
CA ASN A 107 1.45 -16.29 -9.43
C ASN A 107 2.38 -16.24 -8.22
N GLU A 108 2.78 -17.40 -7.73
CA GLU A 108 3.56 -17.51 -6.50
C GLU A 108 4.93 -16.86 -6.59
N ASP A 109 5.61 -16.94 -7.73
CA ASP A 109 6.93 -16.35 -7.91
C ASP A 109 6.87 -14.82 -7.80
N LEU A 110 5.92 -14.20 -8.51
CA LEU A 110 5.71 -12.75 -8.48
C LEU A 110 5.33 -12.25 -7.08
N GLU A 111 4.50 -13.00 -6.36
CA GLU A 111 4.07 -12.65 -5.00
C GLU A 111 5.22 -12.83 -4.00
N ASN A 112 6.07 -13.83 -4.18
CA ASN A 112 7.27 -14.04 -3.35
C ASN A 112 8.31 -12.95 -3.56
N GLU A 113 8.56 -12.56 -4.82
CA GLU A 113 9.43 -11.42 -5.15
C GLU A 113 8.91 -10.12 -4.52
N ALA A 114 7.60 -9.86 -4.65
CA ALA A 114 6.95 -8.70 -4.06
C ALA A 114 7.11 -8.66 -2.54
N LYS A 115 6.82 -9.78 -1.88
CA LYS A 115 6.94 -9.94 -0.43
C LYS A 115 8.37 -9.73 0.07
N TRP A 116 9.36 -10.25 -0.65
CA TRP A 116 10.76 -10.12 -0.27
C TRP A 116 11.23 -8.67 -0.34
N LEU A 117 11.02 -7.99 -1.47
CA LEU A 117 11.48 -6.62 -1.65
C LEU A 117 10.68 -5.61 -0.82
N ALA A 118 9.40 -5.88 -0.53
CA ALA A 118 8.59 -5.04 0.36
C ALA A 118 9.21 -4.97 1.77
N GLY A 119 9.73 -6.09 2.29
CA GLY A 119 10.45 -6.11 3.56
C GLY A 119 11.70 -5.23 3.54
N VAL A 120 12.44 -5.22 2.42
CA VAL A 120 13.62 -4.37 2.23
C VAL A 120 13.24 -2.88 2.17
N LEU A 121 12.10 -2.53 1.58
CA LEU A 121 11.61 -1.15 1.54
C LEU A 121 11.22 -0.62 2.94
N LEU A 122 10.69 -1.48 3.80
CA LEU A 122 10.33 -1.11 5.17
C LEU A 122 11.54 -0.87 6.07
N VAL A 123 12.63 -1.62 5.86
CA VAL A 123 13.87 -1.49 6.64
C VAL A 123 15.06 -1.36 5.68
N PRO A 124 15.33 -0.15 5.17
CA PRO A 124 16.50 0.09 4.33
C PRO A 124 17.80 -0.30 5.04
N GLU A 125 18.81 -0.71 4.28
CA GLU A 125 20.10 -1.19 4.81
C GLU A 125 20.70 -0.25 5.86
N GLN A 126 20.72 1.05 5.58
CA GLN A 126 21.26 2.07 6.50
C GLN A 126 20.50 2.09 7.84
N ALA A 127 19.18 1.90 7.81
CA ALA A 127 18.36 1.82 9.00
C ALA A 127 18.64 0.53 9.78
N ALA A 128 18.75 -0.62 9.09
CA ALA A 128 19.10 -1.90 9.70
C ALA A 128 20.47 -1.84 10.41
N VAL A 129 21.50 -1.32 9.71
CA VAL A 129 22.85 -1.14 10.27
C VAL A 129 22.82 -0.22 11.48
N ARG A 130 22.06 0.87 11.43
CA ARG A 130 21.90 1.79 12.56
C ARG A 130 21.24 1.12 13.76
N ILE A 131 20.18 0.33 13.55
CA ILE A 131 19.49 -0.42 14.61
C ILE A 131 20.47 -1.36 15.33
N VAL A 132 21.29 -2.10 14.57
CA VAL A 132 22.32 -2.99 15.11
C VAL A 132 23.38 -2.21 15.89
N ARG A 133 23.90 -1.11 15.32
CA ARG A 133 24.92 -0.25 15.97
C ARG A 133 24.43 0.39 17.26
N LEU A 134 23.15 0.72 17.36
CA LEU A 134 22.54 1.27 18.56
C LEU A 134 22.36 0.23 19.68
N GLY A 135 22.81 -1.01 19.49
CA GLY A 135 22.69 -2.07 20.48
C GLY A 135 21.23 -2.42 20.78
N SER A 136 20.34 -2.20 19.80
CA SER A 136 18.92 -2.40 20.00
C SER A 136 18.64 -3.88 20.20
N HIS A 137 18.37 -4.27 21.45
CA HIS A 137 17.80 -5.57 21.75
C HIS A 137 16.41 -5.61 21.09
N TRP A 138 16.12 -6.64 20.30
CA TRP A 138 14.84 -6.78 19.59
C TRP A 138 13.60 -6.68 20.50
N LYS A 139 13.73 -6.95 21.81
CA LYS A 139 12.70 -6.73 22.83
C LYS A 139 12.41 -5.24 23.07
N THR A 140 13.41 -4.38 23.03
CA THR A 140 13.28 -2.93 23.26
C THR A 140 12.59 -2.25 22.08
N LEU A 141 12.91 -2.65 20.84
CA LEU A 141 12.32 -2.05 19.62
C LEU A 141 10.81 -2.28 19.52
N ARG A 142 10.33 -3.46 19.91
CA ARG A 142 8.90 -3.81 19.90
C ARG A 142 8.09 -2.91 20.85
N ASN A 143 8.62 -2.67 22.05
CA ASN A 143 7.96 -1.83 23.05
C ASN A 143 7.99 -0.33 22.68
N SER A 144 9.04 0.13 21.98
CA SER A 144 9.12 1.51 21.48
C SER A 144 8.11 1.79 20.37
N THR A 145 7.85 0.82 19.49
CA THR A 145 6.82 0.97 18.44
C THR A 145 5.40 1.02 19.01
N GLU A 146 5.10 0.29 20.08
CA GLU A 146 3.80 0.34 20.77
C GLU A 146 3.62 1.64 21.59
N SER A 147 4.70 2.11 22.24
CA SER A 147 4.69 3.36 23.00
C SER A 147 4.58 4.59 22.09
N ALA A 148 5.19 4.56 20.90
CA ALA A 148 5.04 5.61 19.90
C ALA A 148 3.58 5.71 19.41
N SER A 149 2.91 4.58 19.13
CA SER A 149 1.48 4.57 18.77
C SER A 149 0.57 5.10 19.88
N ASN A 150 0.87 4.83 21.15
CA ASN A 150 0.08 5.36 22.28
C ASN A 150 0.33 6.84 22.57
N SER A 151 1.52 7.36 22.24
CA SER A 151 1.85 8.78 22.44
C SER A 151 1.06 9.71 21.52
N CYS A 152 0.64 9.24 20.35
CA CYS A 152 -0.18 10.03 19.41
C CYS A 152 -1.68 10.05 19.78
N ALA A 153 -2.14 9.15 20.65
CA ALA A 153 -3.55 9.08 21.08
C ALA A 153 -3.88 10.03 22.26
N GLY A 154 -2.87 10.67 22.88
CA GLY A 154 -3.03 11.51 24.07
C GLY A 154 -3.09 13.02 23.81
N ALA A 155 -2.98 13.49 22.56
CA ALA A 155 -3.00 14.92 22.23
C ALA A 155 -4.36 15.34 21.65
N SER A 156 -5.42 15.20 22.45
CA SER A 156 -6.73 15.83 22.19
C SER A 156 -7.48 16.00 23.51
N THR A 157 -7.20 17.11 24.19
CA THR A 157 -8.04 17.72 25.23
C THR A 157 -8.02 19.21 25.04
#